data_AF-A0A969YYT0-F1
#
_entry.id   AF-A0A969YYT0-F1
#
_cell.length_a   1.000
_cell.length_b   1.000
_cell.length_c   1.000
_cell.angle_alpha   90.00
_cell.angle_beta   90.00
_cell.angle_gamma   90.00
#
_symmetry.space_group_name_H-M   'P 1'
#
loop_
_entity.id
_entity.type
_entity.pdbx_description
1 polymer ?
#
loop_
_entity_poly.entity_id
_entity_poly.type
_entity_poly.pdbx_seq_one_letter_code
_entity_poly.pdbx_strand_id
1 'polypeptide(L)' 'MGKEQIRFSKKIVTLVIILNVLFTVAVFYSFLKTGTEPTTLIVAWFAFTTGELLSMALIRIKEMLMEGVNRDED' A
#
# COMPACT_ATOMS: atom_id res chain seq x y z
N MET A 1 -4.75 10.44 28.78
CA MET A 1 -5.18 10.08 27.41
C MET A 1 -3.96 10.22 26.49
N GLY A 2 -3.17 9.15 26.38
CA GLY A 2 -1.91 9.16 25.63
C GLY A 2 -2.19 9.18 24.14
N LYS A 3 -1.72 10.21 23.43
CA LYS A 3 -1.77 10.26 21.96
C LYS A 3 -0.77 9.24 21.44
N GLU A 4 -1.23 8.05 21.07
CA GLU A 4 -0.44 7.17 20.22
C GLU A 4 -0.28 7.83 18.84
N GLN A 5 0.86 8.49 18.68
CA GLN A 5 1.29 8.94 17.37
C GLN A 5 1.75 7.70 16.62
N ILE A 6 1.01 7.29 15.58
CA ILE A 6 1.49 6.29 14.62
C ILE A 6 2.78 6.85 14.01
N ARG A 7 3.92 6.47 14.60
CA ARG A 7 5.23 6.85 14.09
C ARG A 7 5.48 5.97 12.87
N PHE A 8 5.00 6.41 11.71
CA PHE A 8 5.42 5.83 10.44
C PHE A 8 6.93 5.79 10.43
N SER A 9 7.46 4.57 10.41
CA SER A 9 8.90 4.34 10.54
C SER A 9 9.57 5.08 9.39
N LYS A 10 10.58 5.90 9.68
CA LYS A 10 11.30 6.69 8.65
C LYS A 10 11.74 5.83 7.47
N LYS A 11 12.00 4.53 7.71
CA LYS A 11 12.35 3.52 6.71
C LYS A 11 11.24 3.28 5.68
N ILE A 12 9.97 3.17 6.11
CA ILE A 12 8.82 3.03 5.20
C ILE A 12 8.67 4.30 4.36
N VAL A 13 8.85 5.47 4.97
CA VAL A 13 8.73 6.76 4.29
C VAL A 13 9.82 6.87 3.22
N THR A 14 11.07 6.55 3.55
CA THR A 14 12.18 6.54 2.58
C THR A 14 11.95 5.53 1.45
N LEU A 15 11.44 4.34 1.76
CA LEU A 15 11.20 3.30 0.75
C LEU A 15 10.09 3.73 -0.23
N VAL A 16 8.99 4.31 0.27
CA VAL A 16 7.92 4.89 -0.56
C VAL A 16 8.44 6.01 -1.48
N ILE A 17 9.32 6.87 -0.97
CA ILE A 17 9.91 7.95 -1.78
C ILE A 17 10.79 7.38 -2.90
N ILE A 18 11.67 6.43 -2.59
CA ILE A 18 12.53 5.78 -3.60
C ILE A 18 11.68 5.11 -4.68
N LEU A 19 10.61 4.42 -4.27
CA LEU A 19 9.72 3.73 -5.18
C LEU A 19 8.95 4.69 -6.10
N ASN A 20 8.52 5.86 -5.59
CA ASN A 20 7.92 6.91 -6.41
C ASN A 20 8.91 7.47 -7.44
N VAL A 21 10.15 7.76 -7.03
CA VAL A 21 11.18 8.28 -7.94
C VAL A 21 11.48 7.26 -9.05
N LEU A 22 11.61 5.98 -8.70
CA LEU A 22 11.77 4.88 -9.65
C LEU A 22 10.58 4.77 -10.61
N PHE A 23 9.35 4.89 -10.10
CA PHE A 23 8.14 4.87 -10.92
C PHE A 23 8.15 6.01 -11.95
N THR A 24 8.47 7.25 -11.54
CA THR A 24 8.55 8.39 -12.46
C THR A 24 9.61 8.18 -13.54
N VAL A 25 10.82 7.74 -13.17
CA VAL A 25 11.91 7.47 -14.14
C VAL A 25 11.52 6.36 -15.11
N ALA A 26 10.88 5.30 -14.62
CA ALA A 26 10.48 4.17 -15.43
C ALA A 26 9.33 4.54 -16.39
N VAL A 27 8.36 5.36 -15.97
CA VAL A 27 7.33 5.91 -16.86
C VAL A 27 7.96 6.78 -17.93
N PHE A 28 8.90 7.66 -17.57
CA PHE A 28 9.60 8.53 -18.51
C PHE A 28 10.42 7.73 -19.54
N TYR A 29 11.13 6.70 -19.08
CA TYR A 29 11.89 5.79 -19.94
C TYR A 29 10.97 4.97 -20.87
N SER A 30 9.85 4.47 -20.35
CA SER A 30 8.89 3.72 -21.15
C SER A 30 8.20 4.61 -22.20
N PHE A 31 7.93 5.87 -21.85
CA PHE A 31 7.37 6.85 -22.78
C PHE A 31 8.34 7.15 -23.93
N LEU A 32 9.63 7.30 -23.63
CA LEU A 32 10.68 7.48 -24.64
C LEU A 32 10.86 6.26 -25.54
N LYS A 33 10.64 5.05 -25.03
CA LYS A 33 10.99 3.81 -25.73
C LYS A 33 9.83 3.15 -26.49
N THR A 34 8.59 3.32 -26.05
CA THR A 34 7.47 2.53 -26.57
C THR A 34 6.44 3.36 -27.32
N GLY A 35 6.31 4.67 -27.04
CA GLY A 35 5.25 5.51 -27.63
C GLY A 35 3.81 5.11 -27.26
N THR A 36 3.67 4.05 -26.45
CA THR A 36 2.41 3.46 -26.00
C THR A 36 2.45 3.32 -24.48
N GLU A 37 1.28 3.42 -23.86
CA GLU A 37 1.11 3.60 -22.41
C GLU A 37 1.71 2.43 -21.60
N PRO A 38 2.51 2.72 -20.55
CA PRO A 38 3.21 1.72 -19.77
C PRO A 38 2.29 1.04 -18.74
N THR A 39 1.35 0.23 -19.23
CA THR A 39 0.37 -0.52 -18.42
C THR A 39 1.03 -1.44 -17.39
N THR A 40 2.16 -2.07 -17.74
CA THR A 40 2.89 -2.96 -16.80
C THR A 40 3.40 -2.23 -15.55
N LEU A 41 3.92 -1.01 -15.69
CA LEU A 41 4.42 -0.23 -14.55
C LEU A 41 3.27 0.24 -13.65
N ILE A 42 2.17 0.66 -14.27
CA ILE A 42 0.96 1.10 -13.57
C ILE A 42 0.40 -0.07 -12.76
N VAL A 43 0.26 -1.25 -13.37
CA VAL A 43 -0.22 -2.45 -12.67
C VAL A 43 0.69 -2.84 -11.52
N ALA A 44 2.02 -2.80 -11.69
CA ALA A 44 2.96 -3.08 -10.61
C ALA A 44 2.85 -2.08 -9.45
N TRP A 45 2.66 -0.78 -9.75
CA TRP A 45 2.49 0.27 -8.73
C TRP A 45 1.18 0.13 -7.95
N PHE A 46 0.08 -0.14 -8.64
CA PHE A 46 -1.22 -0.38 -8.00
C PHE A 46 -1.23 -1.66 -7.20
N ALA A 47 -0.63 -2.74 -7.69
CA ALA A 47 -0.50 -3.98 -6.93
C ALA A 47 0.34 -3.78 -5.65
N PHE A 48 1.41 -2.99 -5.73
CA PHE A 48 2.25 -2.69 -4.57
C PHE A 48 1.51 -1.86 -3.50
N THR A 49 0.93 -0.72 -3.89
CA THR A 49 0.25 0.18 -2.94
C THR A 49 -1.06 -0.39 -2.41
N THR A 50 -1.76 -1.18 -3.23
CA THR A 50 -3.00 -1.86 -2.79
C THR A 50 -2.71 -3.09 -1.95
N GLY A 51 -1.66 -3.86 -2.27
CA GLY A 51 -1.33 -5.10 -1.55
C GLY A 51 -1.03 -4.90 -0.06
N GLU A 52 -0.24 -3.88 0.28
CA GLU A 52 0.10 -3.59 1.68
C GLU A 52 -1.12 -3.05 2.47
N LEU A 53 -1.93 -2.19 1.84
CA LEU A 53 -3.14 -1.61 2.46
C LEU A 53 -4.22 -2.66 2.68
N LEU A 54 -4.37 -3.59 1.73
CA LEU A 54 -5.31 -4.70 1.83
C LEU A 54 -4.91 -5.67 2.94
N SER A 55 -3.61 -5.93 3.13
CA SER A 55 -3.14 -6.81 4.21
C SER A 55 -3.56 -6.28 5.60
N MET A 56 -3.45 -4.97 5.81
CA MET A 56 -3.83 -4.31 7.05
C MET A 56 -5.36 -4.24 7.21
N ALA A 57 -6.09 -3.94 6.13
CA ALA A 57 -7.54 -3.92 6.14
C ALA A 57 -8.15 -5.31 6.45
N LEU A 58 -7.59 -6.38 5.85
CA LEU A 58 -8.04 -7.75 6.08
C LEU A 58 -7.84 -8.20 7.53
N ILE A 59 -6.70 -7.87 8.13
CA ILE A 59 -6.43 -8.18 9.55
C ILE A 59 -7.45 -7.47 10.44
N ARG A 60 -7.69 -6.17 10.20
CA ARG A 60 -8.66 -5.39 10.99
C ARG A 60 -10.10 -5.88 10.86
N ILE A 61 -10.51 -6.25 9.64
CA ILE A 61 -11.85 -6.81 9.39
C ILE A 61 -12.02 -8.15 10.11
N LYS A 62 -10.98 -9.00 10.10
CA LYS A 62 -11.02 -10.30 10.77
C LYS A 62 -11.15 -10.19 12.29
N GLU A 63 -10.45 -9.24 12.91
CA GLU A 63 -10.61 -8.94 14.35
C GLU A 63 -12.05 -8.52 14.68
N MET A 64 -12.61 -7.54 13.95
CA MET A 64 -13.97 -7.06 14.22
C MET A 64 -15.04 -8.15 14.06
N LEU A 65 -14.86 -9.07 13.09
CA LEU A 65 -15.75 -10.21 12.90
C LEU A 65 -15.70 -11.19 14.08
N MET A 66 -14.50 -11.53 14.57
CA MET A 66 -14.36 -12.41 15.73
C MET A 66 -14.90 -11.78 17.03
N GLU A 67 -14.73 -10.47 17.19
CA GLU A 67 -15.24 -9.70 18.33
C GLU A 67 -16.77 -9.49 18.30
N GLY A 68 -17.40 -9.62 17.11
CA GLY A 68 -18.85 -9.74 16.97
C GLY A 68 -19.36 -11.09 17.45
N VAL A 69 -18.82 -12.18 16.90
CA VAL A 69 -19.23 -13.55 17.22
C VAL A 69 -19.15 -13.86 18.72
N ASN A 70 -18.09 -13.43 19.40
CA ASN A 70 -17.93 -13.68 20.83
C ASN A 70 -18.95 -12.91 21.70
N ARG A 71 -19.56 -11.83 21.21
CA ARG A 71 -20.58 -11.06 21.94
C ARG A 71 -22.00 -11.58 21.74
N ASP A 72 -22.21 -12.42 20.73
CA ASP A 72 -23.49 -13.08 20.46
C ASP A 72 -23.60 -14.45 21.18
N GLU A 73 -22.51 -14.93 21.81
CA GLU A 73 -22.47 -16.18 22.60
C GLU A 73 -22.55 -15.97 24.14
N ASP A 74 -22.59 -14.71 24.61
CA ASP A 74 -22.79 -14.32 26.04
C ASP A 74 -24.26 -13.89 26.31
#